data_AF-A0A924TJ66-F1
#
_entry.id   AF-A0A924TJ66-F1
#
_cell.length_a   1.000
_cell.length_b   1.000
_cell.length_c   1.000
_cell.angle_alpha   90.00
_cell.angle_beta   90.00
_cell.angle_gamma   90.00
#
_symmetry.space_group_name_H-M   'P 1'
#
loop_
_entity.id
_entity.type
_entity.pdbx_description
1 polymer ?
#
loop_
_entity_poly.entity_id
_entity_poly.type
_entity_poly.pdbx_seq_one_letter_code
_entity_poly.pdbx_strand_id
1 'polypeptide(L)'
;MALTSRNRQPSAASTGLADHATFDRIAVCPLAHKQRAAFVMTARSPIKRILAYGKERGWENLRLYSDPSGDYTRDYVSAEDADMPGYNVFTRKDGTIRHFWSGEGGKETADPGQDSHDAPDMSGLWVILDTTPEGRGTDWYPKLSYDKR
;
A
#
# COMPACT_ATOMS: atom_id res chain seq x y z
N MET A 1 10.88 33.16 10.00
CA MET A 1 11.78 34.10 9.29
C MET A 1 12.07 33.49 7.92
N ALA A 2 11.41 34.04 6.88
CA ALA A 2 11.62 34.05 5.41
C ALA A 2 12.32 32.84 4.70
N LEU A 3 11.96 32.36 3.49
CA LEU A 3 11.53 33.03 2.26
C LEU A 3 10.93 32.02 1.24
N THR A 4 9.83 32.44 0.59
CA THR A 4 9.48 32.42 -0.85
C THR A 4 9.44 31.16 -1.73
N SER A 5 8.34 31.13 -2.51
CA SER A 5 8.17 30.39 -3.75
C SER A 5 9.29 30.68 -4.76
N ARG A 6 9.67 29.66 -5.55
CA ARG A 6 10.25 29.84 -6.90
C ARG A 6 10.11 28.55 -7.71
N ASN A 7 9.52 28.71 -8.89
CA ASN A 7 9.76 27.87 -10.07
C ASN A 7 11.24 27.48 -10.17
N ARG A 8 11.52 26.18 -10.18
CA ARG A 8 12.79 25.63 -10.69
C ARG A 8 12.44 24.52 -11.67
N GLN A 9 12.91 24.66 -12.91
CA GLN A 9 13.04 23.52 -13.83
C GLN A 9 13.79 22.39 -13.10
N PRO A 10 13.40 21.12 -13.29
CA PRO A 10 14.02 20.01 -12.60
C PRO A 10 15.48 19.87 -13.04
N SER A 11 16.41 19.80 -12.09
CA SER A 11 17.79 19.41 -12.39
C SER A 11 17.80 17.89 -12.65
N ALA A 12 18.45 17.49 -13.75
CA ALA A 12 18.48 16.12 -14.27
C ALA A 12 19.12 15.07 -13.34
N ALA A 13 19.58 15.44 -12.15
CA ALA A 13 20.07 14.52 -11.12
C ALA A 13 19.09 14.31 -9.95
N SER A 14 17.96 15.03 -9.92
CA SER A 14 16.89 14.89 -8.91
C SER A 14 15.61 14.28 -9.45
N THR A 15 15.52 14.10 -10.77
CA THR A 15 14.39 13.51 -11.49
C THR A 15 14.45 11.99 -11.62
N GLY A 16 15.44 11.32 -11.01
CA GLY A 16 15.75 9.92 -11.28
C GLY A 16 15.60 8.94 -10.12
N LEU A 17 15.40 9.40 -8.87
CA LEU A 17 15.33 8.51 -7.71
C LEU A 17 14.03 8.59 -6.89
N ALA A 18 13.29 9.70 -7.00
CA ALA A 18 11.98 9.83 -6.34
C ALA A 18 10.82 9.20 -7.15
N ASP A 19 11.05 8.89 -8.43
CA ASP A 19 10.08 8.19 -9.30
C ASP A 19 10.07 6.66 -9.11
N HIS A 20 10.89 6.15 -8.19
CA HIS A 20 11.03 4.74 -7.87
C HIS A 20 10.55 4.40 -6.47
N ALA A 21 9.54 5.11 -5.94
CA ALA A 21 8.75 4.54 -4.85
C ALA A 21 8.22 3.18 -5.37
N THR A 22 8.75 2.11 -4.77
CA THR A 22 8.67 0.71 -5.19
C THR A 22 7.23 0.22 -5.26
N PHE A 23 6.51 0.55 -6.34
CA PHE A 23 5.18 0.02 -6.64
C PHE A 23 5.19 -0.89 -7.88
N ASP A 24 6.38 -1.18 -8.42
CA ASP A 24 6.55 -1.77 -9.74
C ASP A 24 6.12 -3.24 -9.85
N ARG A 25 6.01 -3.98 -8.74
CA ARG A 25 5.67 -5.41 -8.76
C ARG A 25 4.88 -5.89 -7.54
N ILE A 26 3.73 -5.29 -7.24
CA ILE A 26 2.72 -5.98 -6.40
C ILE A 26 1.97 -6.99 -7.28
N ALA A 27 2.58 -8.14 -7.53
CA ALA A 27 1.91 -9.32 -8.12
C ALA A 27 1.20 -10.10 -7.01
N VAL A 28 0.34 -9.44 -6.25
CA VAL A 28 -0.49 -10.08 -5.24
C VAL A 28 -1.77 -10.51 -5.95
N CYS A 29 -2.07 -11.81 -6.02
CA CYS A 29 -3.24 -12.35 -6.72
C CYS A 29 -4.54 -11.77 -6.14
N PRO A 30 -5.14 -10.71 -6.71
CA PRO A 30 -6.14 -9.92 -6.00
C PRO A 30 -7.47 -10.70 -5.88
N LEU A 31 -7.66 -11.70 -6.75
CA LEU A 31 -8.86 -12.52 -6.83
C LEU A 31 -9.00 -13.46 -5.62
N ALA A 32 -7.89 -13.98 -5.08
CA ALA A 32 -7.93 -14.85 -3.91
C ALA A 32 -8.22 -14.06 -2.63
N HIS A 33 -7.63 -12.87 -2.47
CA HIS A 33 -7.83 -12.00 -1.32
C HIS A 33 -9.29 -11.61 -1.14
N LYS A 34 -9.95 -11.16 -2.23
CA LYS A 34 -11.35 -10.71 -2.20
C LYS A 34 -12.33 -11.76 -1.67
N GLN A 35 -11.96 -13.04 -1.64
CA GLN A 35 -12.79 -14.11 -1.09
C GLN A 35 -12.78 -14.15 0.45
N ARG A 36 -11.75 -13.60 1.09
CA ARG A 36 -11.53 -13.65 2.56
C ARG A 36 -11.40 -12.27 3.20
N ALA A 37 -10.82 -11.31 2.49
CA ALA A 37 -10.53 -9.97 2.99
C ALA A 37 -10.72 -8.91 1.89
N ALA A 38 -11.14 -7.71 2.29
CA ALA A 38 -11.15 -6.56 1.39
C ALA A 38 -9.72 -6.00 1.28
N PHE A 39 -9.22 -5.85 0.05
CA PHE A 39 -7.93 -5.21 -0.21
C PHE A 39 -8.12 -3.88 -0.93
N VAL A 40 -7.46 -2.84 -0.42
CA VAL A 40 -7.53 -1.47 -0.93
C VAL A 40 -6.14 -0.84 -0.90
N MET A 41 -5.89 0.07 -1.84
CA MET A 41 -4.68 0.88 -1.86
C MET A 41 -5.07 2.36 -1.77
N THR A 42 -4.32 3.12 -0.97
CA THR A 42 -4.56 4.54 -0.76
C THR A 42 -3.27 5.33 -1.01
N ALA A 43 -3.41 6.56 -1.48
CA ALA A 43 -2.29 7.50 -1.62
C ALA A 43 -2.76 8.94 -1.44
N ARG A 44 -1.85 9.84 -1.08
CA ARG A 44 -2.09 11.29 -0.89
C ARG A 44 -2.35 12.03 -2.22
N SER A 45 -1.96 11.42 -3.34
CA SER A 45 -2.13 12.01 -4.67
C SER A 45 -3.63 12.21 -5.02
N PRO A 46 -3.97 13.22 -5.84
CA PRO A 46 -5.33 13.37 -6.33
C PRO A 46 -5.81 12.11 -7.06
N ILE A 47 -7.07 11.70 -6.82
CA ILE A 47 -7.62 10.44 -7.36
C ILE A 47 -7.43 10.28 -8.88
N LYS A 48 -7.53 11.36 -9.66
CA LYS A 48 -7.30 11.32 -11.12
C LYS A 48 -5.90 10.82 -11.49
N ARG A 49 -4.87 11.22 -10.73
CA ARG A 49 -3.49 10.79 -10.94
C ARG A 49 -3.32 9.31 -10.59
N ILE A 50 -3.90 8.88 -9.47
CA ILE A 50 -3.85 7.48 -9.01
C ILE A 50 -4.53 6.55 -10.04
N LEU A 51 -5.72 6.93 -10.54
CA LEU A 51 -6.44 6.15 -11.54
C LEU A 51 -5.69 6.08 -12.88
N ALA A 52 -5.09 7.19 -13.33
CA ALA A 52 -4.28 7.19 -14.55
C ALA A 52 -3.08 6.26 -14.42
N TYR A 53 -2.38 6.31 -13.28
CA TYR A 53 -1.24 5.46 -12.98
C TYR A 53 -1.64 3.97 -12.92
N GLY A 54 -2.74 3.64 -12.24
CA GLY A 54 -3.24 2.27 -12.20
C GLY A 54 -3.64 1.74 -13.58
N LYS A 55 -4.22 2.59 -14.44
CA LYS A 55 -4.56 2.21 -15.82
C LYS A 55 -3.33 1.92 -16.65
N GLU A 56 -2.29 2.75 -16.56
CA GLU A 56 -1.01 2.55 -17.26
C GLU A 56 -0.36 1.21 -16.89
N ARG A 57 -0.50 0.79 -15.62
CA ARG A 57 0.06 -0.47 -15.09
C ARG A 57 -0.88 -1.68 -15.20
N GLY A 58 -2.06 -1.53 -15.80
CA GLY A 58 -3.03 -2.62 -15.96
C GLY A 58 -3.65 -3.10 -14.64
N TRP A 59 -3.74 -2.25 -13.63
CA TRP A 59 -4.34 -2.58 -12.33
C TRP A 59 -5.88 -2.58 -12.41
N GLU A 60 -6.45 -3.65 -12.96
CA GLU A 60 -7.90 -3.75 -13.13
C GLU A 60 -8.63 -4.20 -11.86
N ASN A 61 -7.92 -4.86 -10.94
CA ASN A 61 -8.52 -5.56 -9.81
C ASN A 61 -8.29 -4.89 -8.45
N LEU A 62 -7.60 -3.76 -8.40
CA LEU A 62 -7.31 -3.00 -7.18
C LEU A 62 -8.35 -1.90 -6.94
N ARG A 63 -8.77 -1.74 -5.68
CA ARG A 63 -9.60 -0.60 -5.27
C ARG A 63 -8.67 0.53 -4.83
N LEU A 64 -8.74 1.66 -5.53
CA LEU A 64 -7.84 2.79 -5.35
C LEU A 64 -8.58 3.93 -4.63
N TYR A 65 -8.00 4.45 -3.56
CA TYR A 65 -8.50 5.57 -2.78
C TYR A 65 -7.48 6.71 -2.73
N SER A 66 -7.98 7.92 -2.48
CA SER A 66 -7.18 9.14 -2.35
C SER A 66 -7.42 9.70 -0.96
N ASP A 67 -6.34 10.05 -0.26
CA ASP A 67 -6.36 10.72 1.04
C ASP A 67 -5.83 12.17 0.92
N PRO A 68 -6.64 13.10 0.40
CA PRO A 68 -6.20 14.48 0.20
C PRO A 68 -6.04 15.25 1.52
N SER A 69 -6.77 14.89 2.59
CA SER A 69 -6.61 15.55 3.89
C SER A 69 -5.32 15.08 4.57
N GLY A 70 -4.95 13.81 4.40
CA GLY A 70 -3.76 13.22 5.00
C GLY A 70 -4.01 12.68 6.40
N ASP A 71 -5.26 12.67 6.85
CA ASP A 71 -5.60 12.22 8.20
C ASP A 71 -5.30 10.72 8.35
N TYR A 72 -5.59 9.92 7.31
CA TYR A 72 -5.26 8.50 7.33
C TYR A 72 -3.75 8.27 7.32
N THR A 73 -3.02 8.96 6.43
CA THR A 73 -1.55 8.85 6.38
C THR A 73 -0.93 9.25 7.72
N ARG A 74 -1.42 10.32 8.33
CA ARG A 74 -0.94 10.79 9.63
C ARG A 74 -1.15 9.77 10.76
N ASP A 75 -2.34 9.19 10.83
CA ASP A 75 -2.72 8.32 11.93
C ASP A 75 -2.15 6.90 11.82
N TYR A 76 -1.89 6.41 10.59
CA TYR A 76 -1.58 5.00 10.34
C TYR A 76 -0.33 4.73 9.51
N VAL A 77 0.38 5.75 9.01
CA VAL A 77 1.57 5.56 8.17
C VAL A 77 2.74 6.39 8.68
N SER A 78 2.59 7.72 8.74
CA SER A 78 3.62 8.63 9.23
C SER A 78 2.98 9.88 9.79
N ALA A 79 3.23 10.16 11.07
CA ALA A 79 2.75 11.36 11.75
C ALA A 79 3.30 12.66 11.11
N GLU A 80 4.47 12.58 10.48
CA GLU A 80 5.16 13.65 9.79
C GLU A 80 4.75 13.79 8.31
N ASP A 81 3.77 13.00 7.85
CA ASP A 81 3.33 12.97 6.44
C ASP A 81 4.48 12.63 5.47
N ALA A 82 5.37 11.72 5.89
CA ALA A 82 6.45 11.24 5.05
C ALA A 82 5.93 10.32 3.94
N ASP A 83 6.58 10.36 2.78
CA ASP A 83 6.31 9.45 1.66
C ASP A 83 6.89 8.06 1.96
N MET A 84 6.19 7.31 2.81
CA MET A 84 6.58 5.98 3.28
C MET A 84 5.50 4.95 2.93
N PRO A 85 5.88 3.74 2.52
CA PRO A 85 4.91 2.65 2.37
C PRO A 85 4.38 2.23 3.75
N GLY A 86 3.11 1.84 3.81
CA GLY A 86 2.48 1.31 5.01
C GLY A 86 1.51 0.18 4.67
N TYR A 87 1.51 -0.87 5.49
CA TYR A 87 0.57 -1.98 5.41
C TYR A 87 -0.16 -2.14 6.73
N ASN A 88 -1.50 -1.97 6.70
CA ASN A 88 -2.36 -1.96 7.87
C ASN A 88 -3.58 -2.85 7.64
N VAL A 89 -4.00 -3.57 8.68
CA VAL A 89 -5.20 -4.42 8.70
C VAL A 89 -6.20 -3.84 9.68
N PHE A 90 -7.41 -3.60 9.17
CA PHE A 90 -8.54 -3.12 9.95
C PHE A 90 -9.62 -4.18 10.01
N THR A 91 -10.27 -4.27 11.16
CA THR A 91 -11.42 -5.14 11.38
C THR A 91 -12.66 -4.28 11.61
N ARG A 92 -13.82 -4.78 11.21
CA ARG A 92 -15.09 -4.14 11.51
C ARG A 92 -15.98 -5.12 12.27
N LYS A 93 -16.23 -4.81 13.55
CA LYS A 93 -17.09 -5.61 14.42
C LYS A 93 -18.11 -4.70 15.09
N ASP A 94 -19.38 -5.07 15.00
CA ASP A 94 -20.52 -4.33 15.56
C ASP A 94 -20.54 -2.86 15.08
N GLY A 95 -20.30 -2.67 13.77
CA GLY A 95 -20.25 -1.35 13.14
C GLY A 95 -18.98 -0.54 13.39
N THR A 96 -18.17 -0.92 14.39
CA THR A 96 -16.96 -0.21 14.81
C THR A 96 -15.73 -0.73 14.06
N ILE A 97 -14.95 0.19 13.48
CA ILE A 97 -13.67 -0.12 12.85
C ILE A 97 -12.58 -0.12 13.93
N ARG A 98 -11.72 -1.13 13.93
CA ARG A 98 -10.58 -1.25 14.84
C ARG A 98 -9.33 -1.57 14.03
N HIS A 99 -8.24 -0.88 14.34
CA HIS A 99 -6.92 -1.27 13.88
C HIS A 99 -6.55 -2.60 14.54
N PHE A 100 -6.12 -3.58 13.75
CA PHE A 100 -5.77 -4.92 14.23
C PHE A 100 -4.27 -5.20 14.12
N TRP A 101 -3.65 -4.81 13.01
CA TRP A 101 -2.26 -5.11 12.74
C TRP A 101 -1.65 -4.06 11.81
N SER A 102 -0.37 -3.72 12.04
CA SER A 102 0.45 -2.85 11.18
C SER A 102 1.86 -3.42 11.06
N GLY A 103 2.52 -3.18 9.93
CA GLY A 103 3.95 -3.42 9.77
C GLY A 103 4.76 -2.37 10.54
N GLU A 104 5.90 -2.78 11.11
CA GLU A 104 6.79 -1.91 11.91
C GLU A 104 8.21 -1.85 11.30
N GLY A 105 8.30 -1.77 9.96
CA GLY A 105 9.55 -1.69 9.20
C GLY A 105 10.01 -0.26 8.91
N GLY A 106 10.23 0.55 9.95
CA GLY A 106 10.66 1.95 9.82
C GLY A 106 12.16 2.12 9.52
N LYS A 107 12.62 3.38 9.42
CA LYS A 107 14.03 3.70 9.09
C LYS A 107 15.04 3.12 10.08
N GLU A 108 14.61 2.89 11.31
CA GLU A 108 15.39 2.28 12.38
C GLU A 108 15.76 0.82 12.13
N THR A 109 15.04 0.11 11.24
CA THR A 109 15.34 -1.28 10.87
C THR A 109 16.16 -1.39 9.59
N ALA A 110 16.49 -0.27 8.94
CA ALA A 110 17.23 -0.26 7.69
C ALA A 110 18.72 -0.60 7.88
N ASP A 111 19.23 -1.53 7.08
CA ASP A 111 20.66 -1.75 6.98
C ASP A 111 21.37 -0.52 6.37
N PRO A 112 22.64 -0.24 6.74
CA PRO A 112 23.37 0.91 6.22
C PRO A 112 23.41 0.95 4.68
N GLY A 113 22.82 2.00 4.11
CA GLY A 113 22.77 2.21 2.66
C GLY A 113 21.67 1.43 1.93
N GLN A 114 20.69 0.88 2.66
CA GLN A 114 19.49 0.26 2.10
C GLN A 114 18.24 1.04 2.50
N ASP A 115 17.16 0.88 1.74
CA ASP A 115 15.84 1.35 2.15
C ASP A 115 15.30 0.48 3.29
N SER A 116 14.55 1.08 4.22
CA SER A 116 13.85 0.34 5.27
C SER A 116 12.86 -0.64 4.64
N HIS A 117 12.88 -1.88 5.08
CA HIS A 117 11.96 -2.89 4.62
C HIS A 117 11.60 -3.86 5.76
N ASP A 118 10.39 -4.40 5.70
CA ASP A 118 10.04 -5.59 6.48
C ASP A 118 10.76 -6.82 5.92
N ALA A 119 10.81 -7.90 6.70
CA ALA A 119 11.43 -9.15 6.25
C ALA A 119 10.88 -9.57 4.86
N PRO A 120 11.74 -9.91 3.90
CA PRO A 120 11.30 -10.24 2.55
C PRO A 120 10.39 -11.47 2.58
N ASP A 121 9.14 -11.30 2.15
CA ASP A 121 8.18 -12.39 2.09
C ASP A 121 7.97 -12.90 0.66
N MET A 122 8.10 -14.22 0.49
CA MET A 122 7.94 -14.87 -0.81
C MET A 122 6.48 -15.23 -1.16
N SER A 123 5.53 -14.93 -0.27
CA SER A 123 4.17 -15.45 -0.25
C SER A 123 3.10 -14.42 0.09
N GLY A 124 2.99 -13.36 -0.73
CA GLY A 124 2.08 -12.23 -0.46
C GLY A 124 0.62 -12.59 -0.13
N LEU A 125 0.07 -13.70 -0.66
CA LEU A 125 -1.27 -14.16 -0.28
C LEU A 125 -1.37 -14.64 1.17
N TRP A 126 -0.44 -15.48 1.60
CA TRP A 126 -0.54 -16.12 2.91
C TRP A 126 -0.26 -15.11 4.02
N VAL A 127 0.65 -14.17 3.82
CA VAL A 127 0.90 -13.04 4.73
C VAL A 127 -0.35 -12.24 4.99
N ILE A 128 -1.08 -11.87 3.92
CA ILE A 128 -2.27 -11.06 4.09
C ILE A 128 -3.31 -11.81 4.90
N LEU A 129 -3.46 -13.12 4.70
CA LEU A 129 -4.39 -13.91 5.52
C LEU A 129 -3.91 -14.09 6.96
N ASP A 130 -2.62 -14.32 7.19
CA ASP A 130 -2.06 -14.51 8.53
C ASP A 130 -2.09 -13.23 9.38
N THR A 131 -2.10 -12.07 8.73
CA THR A 131 -2.24 -10.76 9.39
C THR A 131 -3.71 -10.38 9.65
N THR A 132 -4.68 -11.24 9.33
CA THR A 132 -6.09 -11.08 9.70
C THR A 132 -6.44 -11.88 10.95
N PRO A 133 -7.44 -11.47 11.76
CA PRO A 133 -7.83 -12.19 12.97
C PRO A 133 -8.24 -13.65 12.72
N GLU A 134 -8.84 -13.91 11.58
CA GLU A 134 -9.29 -15.24 11.16
C GLU A 134 -8.13 -16.13 10.68
N GLY A 135 -6.96 -15.52 10.42
CA GLY A 135 -5.81 -16.19 9.85
C GLY A 135 -6.09 -16.85 8.51
N ARG A 136 -5.19 -17.77 8.13
CA ARG A 136 -5.33 -18.57 6.91
C ARG A 136 -6.52 -19.54 6.89
N GLY A 137 -7.08 -19.90 8.05
CA GLY A 137 -8.11 -20.94 8.15
C GLY A 137 -7.60 -22.35 7.80
N THR A 138 -8.46 -23.37 7.95
CA THR A 138 -8.11 -24.78 7.70
C THR A 138 -8.92 -25.43 6.58
N ASP A 139 -9.99 -24.77 6.14
CA ASP A 139 -11.05 -25.31 5.28
C ASP A 139 -11.14 -24.63 3.91
N TRP A 140 -10.24 -23.69 3.63
CA TRP A 140 -10.25 -22.88 2.41
C TRP A 140 -8.91 -22.93 1.68
N TYR A 141 -8.96 -22.99 0.35
CA TYR A 141 -7.81 -22.86 -0.53
C TYR A 141 -8.21 -22.05 -1.77
N PRO A 142 -7.33 -21.20 -2.35
CA PRO A 142 -7.66 -20.39 -3.51
C PRO A 142 -8.13 -21.26 -4.67
N LYS A 143 -9.32 -20.96 -5.20
CA LYS A 143 -9.85 -21.56 -6.42
C LYS A 143 -10.16 -20.45 -7.41
N LEU A 144 -9.72 -20.65 -8.64
CA LEU A 144 -10.02 -19.75 -9.77
C LEU A 144 -11.15 -20.37 -10.59
N SER A 145 -12.24 -19.63 -10.74
CA SER A 145 -13.28 -19.94 -11.70
C SER A 145 -12.97 -19.19 -12.98
N TYR A 146 -12.71 -19.93 -14.05
CA TYR A 146 -12.51 -19.37 -15.37
C TYR A 146 -13.80 -19.55 -16.15
N ASP A 147 -14.69 -18.55 -16.09
CA ASP A 147 -15.80 -18.48 -17.03
C ASP A 147 -15.21 -18.25 -18.43
N LYS A 148 -15.72 -18.94 -19.45
CA LYS A 148 -15.33 -18.68 -20.83
C LYS A 148 -15.82 -17.28 -21.21
N ARG A 149 -14.88 -16.37 -21.41
CA ARG A 149 -15.14 -15.01 -21.87
C ARG A 149 -15.57 -14.98 -23.33
#